data_AF-A0A933EX66-F1
#
_entry.id   AF-A0A933EX66-F1
#
_cell.length_a   1.000
_cell.length_b   1.000
_cell.length_c   1.000
_cell.angle_alpha   90.00
_cell.angle_beta   90.00
_cell.angle_gamma   90.00
#
_symmetry.space_group_name_H-M   'P 1'
#
loop_
_entity.id
_entity.type
_entity.pdbx_description
1 polymer ?
#
loop_
_entity_poly.entity_id
_entity_poly.type
_entity_poly.pdbx_seq_one_letter_code
_entity_poly.pdbx_strand_id
1 'polypeptide(L)'
;MIAKSRPRKKKDEATESRFVSALFAAILFLIVGFLTFSNWQMNQRRQRLSAYLQDLKGEISTLEKQNEELKSGLNPASQESYLEKEARERFQLKKPGEKVVTVLPAEESPPPSPVEAPKSLLEKIREKLNF
;
A
#
# COMPACT_ATOMS: atom_id res chain seq x y z
N MET A 1 -29.25 -106.05 -11.30
CA MET A 1 -28.25 -104.98 -11.48
C MET A 1 -28.84 -103.68 -10.94
N ILE A 2 -28.27 -103.09 -9.89
CA ILE A 2 -28.77 -101.84 -9.30
C ILE A 2 -27.65 -100.79 -9.42
N ALA A 3 -27.88 -99.79 -10.25
CA ALA A 3 -26.93 -98.71 -10.48
C ALA A 3 -26.99 -97.70 -9.33
N LYS A 4 -25.85 -97.49 -8.67
CA LYS A 4 -25.66 -96.54 -7.57
C LYS A 4 -25.38 -95.16 -8.16
N SER A 5 -26.36 -94.25 -8.09
CA SER A 5 -26.20 -92.87 -8.54
C SER A 5 -25.32 -92.09 -7.55
N ARG A 6 -24.28 -91.42 -8.08
CA ARG A 6 -23.41 -90.52 -7.31
C ARG A 6 -24.07 -89.14 -7.20
N PRO A 7 -24.08 -88.49 -6.03
CA PRO A 7 -24.59 -87.13 -5.93
C PRO A 7 -23.62 -86.15 -6.60
N ARG A 8 -24.12 -85.41 -7.59
CA ARG A 8 -23.42 -84.25 -8.16
C ARG A 8 -23.33 -83.17 -7.08
N LYS A 9 -22.11 -82.88 -6.60
CA LYS A 9 -21.84 -81.71 -5.76
C LYS A 9 -22.20 -80.46 -6.55
N LYS A 10 -23.29 -79.78 -6.17
CA LYS A 10 -23.57 -78.40 -6.60
C LYS A 10 -22.45 -77.53 -6.03
N LYS A 11 -21.58 -77.00 -6.89
CA LYS A 11 -20.58 -75.99 -6.50
C LYS A 11 -21.34 -74.74 -6.06
N ASP A 12 -20.91 -74.18 -4.94
CA ASP A 12 -21.59 -73.08 -4.24
C ASP A 12 -21.53 -71.76 -5.04
N GLU A 13 -22.47 -71.54 -5.95
CA GLU A 13 -22.65 -70.29 -6.74
C GLU A 13 -22.67 -69.02 -5.85
N ALA A 14 -23.05 -69.17 -4.58
CA ALA A 14 -23.08 -68.09 -3.60
C ALA A 14 -21.68 -67.59 -3.18
N THR A 15 -20.63 -68.43 -3.28
CA THR A 15 -19.25 -68.03 -2.94
C THR A 15 -18.53 -67.39 -4.13
N GLU A 16 -18.80 -67.83 -5.36
CA GLU A 16 -18.22 -67.25 -6.57
C GLU A 16 -18.75 -65.82 -6.83
N SER A 17 -20.05 -65.59 -6.62
CA SER A 17 -20.67 -64.26 -6.78
C SER A 17 -20.16 -63.22 -5.77
N ARG A 18 -19.89 -63.63 -4.53
CA ARG A 18 -19.31 -62.76 -3.51
C ARG A 18 -17.88 -62.34 -3.84
N PHE A 19 -17.09 -63.24 -4.42
CA PHE A 19 -15.72 -62.93 -4.83
C PHE A 19 -15.70 -61.93 -5.99
N VAL A 20 -16.55 -62.12 -7.02
CA VAL A 20 -16.68 -61.19 -8.15
C VAL A 20 -17.16 -59.81 -7.68
N SER A 21 -18.14 -59.76 -6.77
CA SER A 21 -18.62 -58.51 -6.18
C SER A 21 -17.54 -57.78 -5.39
N ALA A 22 -16.75 -58.50 -4.58
CA ALA A 22 -15.63 -57.92 -3.84
C ALA A 22 -14.53 -57.39 -4.77
N LEU A 23 -14.23 -58.09 -5.87
CA LEU A 23 -13.27 -57.65 -6.88
C LEU A 23 -13.74 -56.38 -7.58
N PHE A 24 -15.02 -56.32 -7.97
CA PHE A 24 -15.62 -55.12 -8.55
C PHE A 24 -15.59 -53.92 -7.59
N ALA A 25 -15.92 -54.15 -6.31
CA ALA A 25 -15.84 -53.11 -5.28
C ALA A 25 -14.40 -52.61 -5.10
N ALA A 26 -13.41 -53.50 -5.11
CA ALA A 26 -11.99 -53.12 -5.02
C ALA A 26 -11.54 -52.28 -6.23
N ILE A 27 -11.94 -52.66 -7.45
CA ILE A 27 -11.63 -51.89 -8.66
C ILE A 27 -12.29 -50.51 -8.61
N LEU A 28 -13.55 -50.43 -8.20
CA LEU A 28 -14.24 -49.15 -8.00
C LEU A 28 -13.53 -48.27 -6.97
N PHE A 29 -13.08 -48.86 -5.85
CA PHE A 29 -12.36 -48.15 -4.82
C PHE A 29 -11.02 -47.60 -5.33
N LEU A 30 -10.29 -48.38 -6.14
CA LEU A 30 -9.06 -47.94 -6.79
C LEU A 30 -9.31 -46.79 -7.77
N ILE A 31 -10.38 -46.84 -8.56
CA ILE A 31 -10.75 -45.78 -9.49
C ILE A 31 -11.08 -44.50 -8.72
N VAL A 32 -11.91 -44.58 -7.67
CA VAL A 32 -12.25 -43.43 -6.82
C VAL A 32 -11.01 -42.87 -6.12
N GLY A 33 -10.13 -43.74 -5.60
CA GLY A 33 -8.84 -43.35 -5.02
C GLY A 33 -7.94 -42.61 -6.02
N PHE A 34 -7.85 -43.12 -7.25
CA PHE A 34 -7.08 -42.47 -8.31
C PHE A 34 -7.67 -41.10 -8.70
N LEU A 35 -8.98 -40.99 -8.84
CA LEU A 35 -9.66 -39.73 -9.15
C LEU A 35 -9.49 -38.70 -8.03
N THR A 36 -9.62 -39.11 -6.77
CA THR A 36 -9.44 -38.22 -5.62
C THR A 36 -8.00 -37.73 -5.49
N PHE A 37 -7.01 -38.61 -5.67
CA PHE A 37 -5.61 -38.24 -5.69
C PHE A 37 -5.27 -37.24 -6.83
N SER A 38 -5.78 -37.52 -8.04
CA SER A 38 -5.60 -36.63 -9.19
C SER A 38 -6.23 -35.25 -8.97
N ASN A 39 -7.45 -35.21 -8.41
CA ASN A 39 -8.12 -33.96 -8.06
C ASN A 39 -7.37 -33.18 -6.99
N TRP A 40 -6.83 -33.85 -5.98
CA TRP A 40 -6.04 -33.21 -4.93
C TRP A 40 -4.78 -32.53 -5.51
N GLN A 41 -4.04 -33.23 -6.37
CA GLN A 41 -2.85 -32.70 -7.03
C GLN A 41 -3.20 -31.49 -7.92
N MET A 42 -4.33 -31.54 -8.63
CA MET A 42 -4.82 -30.43 -9.44
C MET A 42 -5.21 -29.22 -8.60
N ASN A 43 -5.83 -29.45 -7.44
CA ASN A 43 -6.26 -28.39 -6.54
C ASN A 43 -5.07 -27.63 -5.94
N GLN A 44 -3.98 -28.32 -5.58
CA GLN A 44 -2.76 -27.66 -5.10
C GLN A 44 -2.13 -26.75 -6.16
N ARG A 45 -2.14 -27.16 -7.44
CA ARG A 45 -1.65 -26.32 -8.54
C ARG A 45 -2.51 -25.07 -8.71
N ARG A 46 -3.84 -25.21 -8.63
CA ARG A 46 -4.78 -24.10 -8.72
C ARG A 46 -4.59 -23.07 -7.61
N GLN A 47 -4.33 -23.51 -6.37
CA GLN A 47 -4.08 -22.60 -5.26
C GLN A 47 -2.81 -21.75 -5.48
N ARG A 48 -1.72 -22.35 -5.96
CA ARG A 48 -0.48 -21.62 -6.26
C ARG A 48 -0.69 -20.57 -7.37
N LEU A 49 -1.40 -20.95 -8.44
CA LEU A 49 -1.72 -20.02 -9.52
C LEU A 49 -2.64 -18.88 -9.06
N SER A 50 -3.61 -19.19 -8.18
CA SER A 50 -4.51 -18.17 -7.61
C SER A 50 -3.75 -17.16 -6.74
N ALA A 51 -2.80 -17.61 -5.94
CA ALA A 51 -1.96 -16.72 -5.14
C ALA A 51 -1.11 -15.80 -6.04
N TYR A 52 -0.49 -16.37 -7.09
CA TYR A 52 0.28 -15.58 -8.05
C TYR A 52 -0.58 -14.54 -8.78
N LEU A 53 -1.81 -14.91 -9.17
CA LEU A 53 -2.77 -13.98 -9.77
C LEU A 53 -3.18 -12.86 -8.82
N GLN A 54 -3.32 -13.15 -7.54
CA GLN A 54 -3.67 -12.14 -6.54
C GLN A 54 -2.53 -11.16 -6.33
N ASP A 55 -1.29 -11.65 -6.28
CA ASP A 55 -0.09 -10.83 -6.13
C ASP A 55 0.10 -9.91 -7.34
N LEU A 56 -0.01 -10.46 -8.55
CA LEU A 56 0.10 -9.69 -9.80
C LEU A 56 -0.99 -8.61 -9.91
N LYS A 57 -2.23 -8.91 -9.47
CA LYS A 57 -3.30 -7.90 -9.40
C LYS A 57 -3.00 -6.81 -8.39
N GLY A 58 -2.39 -7.16 -7.26
CA GLY A 58 -1.92 -6.20 -6.27
C GLY A 58 -0.88 -5.26 -6.88
N GLU A 59 0.11 -5.81 -7.58
CA GLU A 59 1.16 -5.05 -8.24
C GLU A 59 0.60 -4.09 -9.30
N ILE A 60 -0.32 -4.57 -10.15
CA ILE A 60 -1.02 -3.71 -11.13
C ILE A 60 -1.73 -2.55 -10.43
N SER A 61 -2.48 -2.82 -9.35
CA SER A 61 -3.19 -1.76 -8.62
C SER A 61 -2.22 -0.73 -7.99
N THR A 62 -1.06 -1.17 -7.50
CA THR A 62 -0.05 -0.24 -6.98
C THR A 62 0.58 0.61 -8.08
N LEU A 63 0.88 0.01 -9.24
CA LEU A 63 1.43 0.72 -10.39
C LEU A 63 0.43 1.70 -11.00
N GLU A 64 -0.85 1.34 -11.07
CA GLU A 64 -1.92 2.23 -11.51
C GLU A 64 -2.03 3.46 -10.60
N LYS A 65 -2.02 3.27 -9.28
CA LYS A 65 -2.02 4.39 -8.32
C LYS A 65 -0.81 5.29 -8.47
N GLN A 66 0.39 4.72 -8.62
CA GLN A 66 1.61 5.50 -8.86
C GLN A 66 1.53 6.27 -10.17
N ASN A 67 0.97 5.67 -11.22
CA ASN A 67 0.78 6.34 -12.51
C ASN A 67 -0.20 7.52 -12.41
N GLU A 68 -1.31 7.34 -11.70
CA GLU A 68 -2.29 8.41 -11.42
C GLU A 68 -1.67 9.54 -10.58
N GLU A 69 -0.91 9.20 -9.54
CA GLU A 69 -0.22 10.18 -8.70
C GLU A 69 0.79 10.99 -9.51
N LEU A 70 1.62 10.33 -10.32
CA LEU A 70 2.57 11.00 -11.22
C LEU A 70 1.85 11.90 -12.23
N LYS A 71 0.77 11.44 -12.85
CA LYS A 71 -0.05 12.27 -13.77
C LYS A 71 -0.67 13.47 -13.06
N SER A 72 -1.13 13.30 -11.83
CA SER A 72 -1.69 14.38 -11.03
C SER A 72 -0.63 15.43 -10.65
N GLY A 73 0.60 15.00 -10.34
CA GLY A 73 1.75 15.87 -10.04
C GLY A 73 2.33 16.58 -11.27
N LEU A 74 2.22 15.98 -12.46
CA LEU A 74 2.58 16.62 -13.72
C LEU A 74 1.62 17.76 -14.11
N ASN A 75 0.36 17.70 -13.69
CA ASN A 75 -0.66 18.67 -14.06
C ASN A 75 -0.39 20.11 -13.57
N PRO A 76 0.04 20.36 -12.31
CA PRO A 76 0.47 21.69 -11.88
C PRO A 76 1.81 22.08 -12.51
N ALA A 77 2.80 21.17 -12.58
CA ALA A 77 4.13 21.49 -13.12
C ALA A 77 4.12 21.89 -14.61
N SER A 78 3.17 21.37 -15.39
CA SER A 78 3.03 21.68 -16.82
C SER A 78 2.27 22.99 -17.09
N GLN A 79 1.63 23.59 -16.08
CA GLN A 79 0.91 24.84 -16.26
C GLN A 79 1.88 26.01 -16.21
N GLU A 80 1.83 26.86 -17.23
CA GLU A 80 2.64 28.08 -17.36
C GLU A 80 2.50 29.00 -16.13
N SER A 81 1.35 28.98 -15.47
CA SER A 81 1.08 29.69 -14.21
C SER A 81 1.92 29.20 -13.03
N TYR A 82 2.21 27.90 -12.96
CA TYR A 82 3.03 27.31 -11.91
C TYR A 82 4.51 27.66 -12.10
N LEU A 83 5.00 27.57 -13.35
CA LEU A 83 6.34 28.00 -13.72
C LEU A 83 6.55 29.49 -13.42
N GLU A 84 5.56 30.33 -13.74
CA GLU A 84 5.62 31.76 -13.43
C GLU A 84 5.60 32.03 -11.93
N LYS A 85 4.79 31.28 -11.16
CA LYS A 85 4.75 31.39 -9.70
C LYS A 85 6.09 30.98 -9.08
N GLU A 86 6.67 29.86 -9.52
CA GLU A 86 7.96 29.38 -9.03
C GLU A 86 9.12 30.32 -9.44
N ALA A 87 9.08 30.89 -10.64
CA ALA A 87 10.03 31.91 -11.10
C ALA A 87 9.99 33.19 -10.25
N ARG A 88 8.78 33.63 -9.85
CA ARG A 88 8.59 34.80 -8.97
C ARG A 88 9.02 34.50 -7.53
N GLU A 89 8.65 33.35 -6.99
CA GLU A 89 8.91 33.00 -5.58
C GLU A 89 10.37 32.60 -5.33
N ARG A 90 10.93 31.72 -6.17
CA ARG A 90 12.28 31.17 -5.94
C ARG A 90 13.38 32.01 -6.57
N PHE A 91 13.13 32.55 -7.75
CA PHE A 91 14.14 33.25 -8.54
C PHE A 91 13.93 34.77 -8.58
N GLN A 92 12.85 35.27 -7.96
CA GLN A 92 12.50 36.71 -7.93
C GLN A 92 12.47 37.33 -9.34
N LEU A 93 12.16 36.52 -10.35
CA LEU A 93 12.08 36.92 -11.74
C LEU A 93 10.74 37.61 -12.01
N LYS A 94 10.78 38.61 -12.89
CA LYS A 94 9.61 39.41 -13.30
C LYS A 94 9.55 39.53 -14.80
N LYS A 95 8.34 39.70 -15.34
CA LYS A 95 8.16 39.95 -16.77
C LYS A 95 8.63 41.38 -17.13
N PRO A 96 9.12 41.61 -18.36
CA PRO A 96 9.49 42.95 -18.80
C PRO A 96 8.25 43.87 -18.75
N GLY A 97 8.31 44.92 -17.92
CA GLY A 97 7.21 45.87 -17.70
C GLY A 97 6.53 45.81 -16.32
N GLU A 98 6.86 44.83 -15.48
CA GLU A 98 6.25 44.67 -14.15
C GLU A 98 6.99 45.47 -13.05
N LYS A 99 6.24 46.16 -12.18
CA LYS A 99 6.77 46.94 -11.04
C LYS A 99 6.69 46.11 -9.75
N VAL A 100 7.83 45.89 -9.10
CA VAL A 100 7.93 45.16 -7.83
C VAL A 100 8.01 46.17 -6.68
N VAL A 101 7.20 45.98 -5.65
CA VAL A 101 7.20 46.82 -4.44
C VAL A 101 7.66 45.96 -3.28
N THR A 102 8.80 46.31 -2.68
CA THR A 102 9.29 45.66 -1.45
C THR A 102 8.76 46.44 -0.26
N VAL A 103 7.94 45.80 0.58
CA VAL A 103 7.49 46.39 1.84
C VAL A 103 8.61 46.23 2.85
N LEU A 104 9.32 47.33 3.11
CA LEU A 104 10.27 47.41 4.21
C LEU A 104 9.48 47.59 5.51
N PRO A 105 9.84 46.88 6.60
CA PRO A 105 9.29 47.20 7.91
C PRO A 105 9.60 48.66 8.23
N ALA A 106 8.64 49.37 8.83
CA ALA A 106 8.83 50.75 9.23
C ALA A 106 10.08 50.81 10.11
N GLU A 107 11.06 51.64 9.71
CA GLU A 107 12.16 52.00 10.60
C GLU A 107 11.53 52.50 11.90
N GLU A 108 11.77 51.76 12.97
CA GLU A 108 11.46 52.24 14.32
C GLU A 108 12.17 53.59 14.45
N SER A 109 11.36 54.63 14.63
CA SER A 109 11.81 55.99 14.89
C SER A 109 12.95 55.97 15.91
N PRO A 110 14.04 56.72 15.70
CA PRO A 110 15.16 56.73 16.64
C PRO A 110 14.64 57.07 18.04
N PRO A 111 15.13 56.39 19.09
CA PRO A 111 14.66 56.58 20.44
C PRO A 111 14.76 58.06 20.82
N PRO A 112 13.77 58.61 21.56
CA PRO A 112 13.77 60.01 21.94
C PRO A 112 15.07 60.33 22.67
N SER A 113 15.70 61.42 22.24
CA SER A 113 16.91 61.98 22.84
C SER A 113 16.71 62.13 24.34
N PRO A 114 17.73 61.89 25.19
CA PRO A 114 17.60 62.05 26.63
C PRO A 114 17.13 63.46 26.96
N VAL A 115 15.87 63.61 27.39
CA VAL A 115 15.39 64.83 28.01
C VAL A 115 16.13 64.96 29.32
N GLU A 116 17.00 65.96 29.43
CA GLU A 116 17.75 66.30 30.63
C GLU A 116 16.77 66.41 31.81
N ALA A 117 16.82 65.43 32.71
CA ALA A 117 16.00 65.42 33.91
C ALA A 117 16.41 66.60 34.80
N PRO A 118 15.45 67.33 35.41
CA PRO A 118 15.79 68.43 36.30
C PRO A 118 16.63 67.90 37.46
N LYS A 119 17.80 68.54 37.68
CA LYS A 119 18.80 68.18 38.69
C LYS A 119 18.14 67.79 40.01
N SER A 120 18.37 66.54 40.40
CA SER A 120 17.78 65.93 41.60
C SER A 120 18.21 66.70 42.84
N LEU A 121 17.31 66.83 43.82
CA LEU A 121 17.49 67.60 45.06
C LEU A 121 18.81 67.28 45.80
N LEU A 122 19.37 66.09 45.57
CA LEU A 122 20.67 65.66 46.09
C LEU A 122 21.86 66.40 45.46
N GLU A 123 21.81 66.75 44.17
CA GLU A 123 22.87 67.53 43.51
C GLU A 123 22.94 68.94 44.09
N LYS A 124 21.78 69.53 44.41
CA LYS A 124 21.68 70.86 45.01
C LYS A 124 22.22 70.92 46.44
N ILE A 125 22.14 69.80 47.18
CA ILE A 125 22.70 69.67 48.53
C ILE A 125 24.22 69.48 48.47
N ARG A 126 24.71 68.71 47.49
CA ARG A 126 26.14 68.47 47.27
C ARG A 126 26.89 69.76 46.89
N GLU A 127 26.28 70.61 46.06
CA GLU A 127 26.87 71.89 45.63
C GLU A 127 27.02 72.90 46.78
N LYS A 128 26.10 72.89 47.76
CA LYS A 128 26.16 73.78 48.93
C LYS A 128 27.18 73.37 50.00
N LEU A 129 27.63 72.12 49.99
CA LEU A 129 28.55 71.54 50.98
C LEU A 129 29.96 71.31 50.42
N ASN A 130 30.34 72.07 49.40
CA ASN A 130 31.67 72.10 48.76
C ASN A 130 32.77 71.38 49.54
N PHE A 131 33.11 70.18 49.06
CA PHE A 131 34.41 69.56 49.24
C PHE A 131 35.13 69.60 47.89
#